data_AF-X0QD01-F1
#
_entry.id   AF-X0QD01-F1
#
_cell.length_a   1.000
_cell.length_b   1.000
_cell.length_c   1.000
_cell.angle_alpha   90.00
_cell.angle_beta   90.00
_cell.angle_gamma   90.00
#
_symmetry.space_group_name_H-M   'P 1'
#
loop_
_entity.id
_entity.type
_entity.pdbx_description
1 polymer ?
#
loop_
_entity_poly.entity_id
_entity_poly.type
_entity_poly.pdbx_seq_one_letter_code
_entity_poly.pdbx_strand_id
1 'polypeptide(L)'
;MAAISNHRIKTVTVKELDSQHLKISSTRIRKLIGQGKITEANQLLGHPYETTGKLIRAKIDGLSIVNPSSRLQQLPKTGGYLCDVTISKQKQRLTVQVHQPETSQSSAVIYLNRTAFQHLPRINSLPVSIKWLSE
;
A
#
# COMPACT_ATOMS: atom_id res chain seq x y z
N MET A 1 -9.23 -25.85 -17.02
CA MET A 1 -9.31 -26.24 -15.59
C MET A 1 -10.44 -27.24 -15.34
N ALA A 2 -11.69 -27.01 -15.78
CA ALA A 2 -12.78 -28.00 -15.61
C ALA A 2 -12.57 -29.34 -16.35
N ALA A 3 -11.90 -29.32 -17.51
CA ALA A 3 -11.70 -30.51 -18.35
C ALA A 3 -10.72 -31.57 -17.78
N ILE A 4 -9.91 -31.24 -16.76
CA ILE A 4 -8.81 -32.10 -16.27
C ILE A 4 -9.24 -32.99 -15.09
N SER A 5 -10.38 -32.72 -14.45
CA SER A 5 -10.74 -33.27 -13.13
C SER A 5 -11.55 -34.59 -13.14
N ASN A 6 -12.02 -35.08 -14.30
CA ASN A 6 -12.92 -36.26 -14.37
C ASN A 6 -14.05 -36.23 -13.31
N HIS A 7 -14.68 -35.07 -13.11
CA HIS A 7 -15.80 -34.87 -12.16
C HIS A 7 -15.52 -35.20 -10.68
N ARG A 8 -14.27 -35.37 -10.25
CA ARG A 8 -13.93 -35.67 -8.84
C ARG A 8 -13.88 -34.44 -7.93
N ILE A 9 -13.96 -33.23 -8.49
CA ILE A 9 -13.87 -31.99 -7.74
C ILE A 9 -15.04 -31.08 -8.12
N LYS A 10 -15.82 -30.68 -7.12
CA LYS A 10 -16.92 -29.73 -7.28
C LYS A 10 -16.35 -28.34 -7.54
N THR A 11 -16.54 -27.83 -8.75
CA THR A 11 -16.13 -26.46 -9.11
C THR A 11 -17.32 -25.54 -8.88
N VAL A 12 -17.13 -24.46 -8.12
CA VAL A 12 -18.12 -23.40 -7.95
C VAL A 12 -17.60 -22.18 -8.69
N THR A 13 -18.23 -21.85 -9.81
CA THR A 13 -17.95 -20.61 -10.54
C THR A 13 -18.75 -19.50 -9.89
N VAL A 14 -18.09 -18.66 -9.10
CA VAL A 14 -18.71 -17.46 -8.51
C VAL A 14 -18.74 -16.37 -9.57
N LYS A 15 -19.89 -15.72 -9.76
CA LYS A 15 -20.03 -14.59 -10.67
C LYS A 15 -19.21 -13.41 -10.16
N GLU A 16 -18.57 -12.71 -11.07
CA GLU A 16 -17.79 -11.51 -10.76
C GLU A 16 -18.69 -10.44 -10.13
N LEU A 17 -18.21 -9.78 -9.08
CA LEU A 17 -18.95 -8.72 -8.40
C LEU A 17 -18.86 -7.44 -9.23
N ASP A 18 -20.02 -6.91 -9.63
CA ASP A 18 -20.14 -5.69 -10.42
C ASP A 18 -20.49 -4.52 -9.48
N SER A 19 -19.74 -3.43 -9.56
CA SER A 19 -20.08 -2.16 -8.90
C SER A 19 -20.19 -1.11 -10.00
N GLN A 20 -21.39 -0.56 -10.19
CA GLN A 20 -21.66 0.52 -11.16
C GLN A 20 -21.33 0.15 -12.62
N HIS A 21 -21.68 -1.06 -13.07
CA HIS A 21 -21.52 -1.54 -14.46
C HIS A 21 -20.06 -1.61 -14.99
N LEU A 22 -19.07 -1.63 -14.09
CA LEU A 22 -17.66 -1.76 -14.47
C LEU A 22 -16.98 -2.81 -13.59
N LYS A 23 -16.46 -3.85 -14.25
CA LYS A 23 -15.63 -4.92 -13.71
C LYS A 23 -14.71 -4.47 -12.57
N ILE A 24 -14.91 -5.03 -11.36
CA ILE A 24 -13.96 -4.89 -10.25
C ILE A 24 -12.83 -5.89 -10.49
N SER A 25 -11.67 -5.40 -10.93
CA SER A 25 -10.50 -6.25 -11.16
C SER A 25 -9.27 -5.71 -10.46
N SER A 26 -8.36 -6.61 -10.06
CA SER A 26 -7.08 -6.20 -9.46
C SER A 26 -6.26 -5.29 -10.38
N THR A 27 -6.38 -5.45 -11.71
CA THR A 27 -5.73 -4.56 -12.69
C THR A 27 -6.26 -3.14 -12.59
N ARG A 28 -7.58 -2.97 -12.49
CA ARG A 28 -8.20 -1.65 -12.31
C ARG A 28 -7.79 -1.01 -10.99
N ILE A 29 -7.84 -1.77 -9.89
CA ILE A 29 -7.43 -1.29 -8.56
C ILE A 29 -5.96 -0.83 -8.57
N ARG A 30 -5.04 -1.63 -9.14
CA ARG A 30 -3.62 -1.24 -9.24
C ARG A 30 -3.42 0.03 -10.08
N LYS A 31 -4.17 0.18 -11.19
CA LYS A 31 -4.12 1.39 -12.02
C LYS A 31 -4.58 2.62 -11.24
N LEU A 32 -5.67 2.52 -10.47
CA LEU A 32 -6.16 3.61 -9.62
C LEU A 32 -5.14 4.00 -8.55
N ILE A 33 -4.58 3.01 -7.85
CA ILE A 33 -3.52 3.25 -6.85
C ILE A 33 -2.34 3.96 -7.52
N GLY A 34 -1.81 3.43 -8.63
CA GLY A 34 -0.69 4.03 -9.35
C GLY A 34 -0.95 5.45 -9.86
N GLN A 35 -2.21 5.82 -10.10
CA GLN A 35 -2.62 7.18 -10.47
C GLN A 35 -2.82 8.12 -9.28
N GLY A 36 -2.68 7.62 -8.04
CA GLY A 36 -2.93 8.34 -6.80
C GLY A 36 -4.41 8.42 -6.42
N LYS A 37 -5.31 7.70 -7.12
CA LYS A 37 -6.76 7.70 -6.89
C LYS A 37 -7.13 6.73 -5.77
N ILE A 38 -6.65 7.01 -4.55
CA ILE A 38 -6.79 6.13 -3.39
C ILE A 38 -8.26 5.97 -2.98
N THR A 39 -9.05 7.04 -3.01
CA THR A 39 -10.48 6.98 -2.65
C THR A 39 -11.24 5.99 -3.53
N GLU A 40 -11.08 6.10 -4.85
CA GLU A 40 -11.71 5.20 -5.82
C GLU A 40 -11.21 3.75 -5.65
N ALA A 41 -9.91 3.55 -5.38
CA ALA A 41 -9.35 2.22 -5.13
C ALA A 41 -9.92 1.58 -3.86
N ASN A 42 -10.02 2.35 -2.77
CA ASN A 42 -10.57 1.89 -1.49
C ASN A 42 -12.06 1.54 -1.60
N GLN A 43 -12.84 2.31 -2.38
CA GLN A 43 -14.23 2.00 -2.67
C GLN A 43 -14.37 0.65 -3.38
N LEU A 44 -13.53 0.36 -4.38
CA LEU A 44 -13.53 -0.93 -5.06
C LEU A 44 -13.05 -2.09 -4.18
N LEU A 45 -12.13 -1.83 -3.25
CA LEU A 45 -11.62 -2.83 -2.29
C LEU A 45 -12.61 -3.11 -1.15
N GLY A 46 -13.47 -2.15 -0.80
CA GLY A 46 -14.32 -2.22 0.40
C GLY A 46 -13.57 -1.97 1.71
N HIS A 47 -12.28 -1.64 1.65
CA HIS A 47 -11.44 -1.30 2.80
C HIS A 47 -10.24 -0.43 2.37
N PRO A 48 -9.57 0.26 3.30
CA PRO A 48 -8.34 0.99 2.98
C PRO A 48 -7.28 0.05 2.39
N TYR A 49 -6.66 0.49 1.30
CA TYR A 49 -5.48 -0.17 0.74
C TYR A 49 -4.35 -0.12 1.77
N GLU A 50 -3.60 -1.21 1.91
CA GLU A 50 -2.54 -1.35 2.90
C GLU A 50 -1.23 -1.79 2.23
N THR A 51 -0.13 -1.18 2.69
CA THR A 51 1.23 -1.52 2.27
C THR A 51 2.12 -1.68 3.48
N THR A 52 3.22 -2.42 3.31
CA THR A 52 4.18 -2.68 4.38
C THR A 52 5.59 -2.26 3.99
N GLY A 53 6.42 -2.04 4.99
CA GLY A 53 7.81 -1.65 4.79
C GLY A 53 8.64 -1.69 6.06
N LYS A 54 9.85 -1.15 5.95
CA LYS A 54 10.81 -1.03 7.04
C LYS A 54 11.23 0.42 7.18
N LEU A 55 10.96 1.01 8.35
CA LEU A 55 11.54 2.28 8.76
C LEU A 55 13.00 2.06 9.09
N ILE A 56 13.89 2.66 8.29
CA ILE A 56 15.34 2.54 8.44
C ILE A 56 15.91 3.73 9.23
N ARG A 57 17.14 3.59 9.70
CA ARG A 57 17.89 4.66 10.38
C ARG A 57 18.50 5.65 9.37
N ALA A 58 17.67 6.24 8.53
CA ALA A 58 18.05 7.29 7.60
C ALA A 58 16.96 8.38 7.56
N LYS A 59 17.39 9.62 7.34
CA LYS A 59 16.52 10.77 7.24
C LYS A 59 16.99 11.73 6.15
N ILE A 60 16.05 12.39 5.51
CA ILE A 60 16.26 13.48 4.55
C ILE A 60 15.31 14.61 4.96
N ASP A 61 15.83 15.82 5.11
CA ASP A 61 15.06 17.01 5.50
C ASP A 61 14.18 16.79 6.74
N GLY A 62 14.71 16.07 7.73
CA GLY A 62 14.01 15.73 8.98
C GLY A 62 12.98 14.59 8.87
N LEU A 63 12.59 14.19 7.65
CA LEU A 63 11.69 13.06 7.40
C LEU A 63 12.45 11.73 7.44
N SER A 64 11.82 10.70 8.00
CA SER A 64 12.41 9.36 8.11
C SER A 64 11.99 8.48 6.94
N ILE A 65 12.91 7.61 6.52
CA ILE A 65 12.75 6.78 5.32
C ILE A 65 12.12 5.43 5.66
N VAL A 66 11.07 5.07 4.91
CA VAL A 66 10.50 3.73 4.88
C VAL A 66 10.79 3.08 3.53
N ASN A 67 11.50 1.96 3.57
CA ASN A 67 11.70 1.12 2.40
C ASN A 67 10.51 0.18 2.25
N PRO A 68 9.86 0.13 1.08
CA PRO A 68 8.79 -0.83 0.81
C PRO A 68 9.28 -2.27 1.03
N SER A 69 8.38 -3.15 1.47
CA SER A 69 8.72 -4.57 1.71
C SER A 69 9.12 -5.33 0.45
N SER A 70 8.68 -4.86 -0.73
CA SER A 70 9.02 -5.41 -2.05
C SER A 70 8.98 -4.32 -3.12
N ARG A 71 9.79 -4.47 -4.17
CA ARG A 71 9.75 -3.63 -5.37
C ARG A 71 8.45 -3.78 -6.16
N LEU A 72 7.76 -4.92 -6.01
CA LEU A 72 6.48 -5.20 -6.68
C LEU A 72 5.26 -4.63 -5.94
N GLN A 73 5.47 -4.04 -4.76
CA GLN A 73 4.39 -3.44 -3.99
C GLN A 73 3.88 -2.20 -4.73
N GLN A 74 2.60 -2.21 -5.10
CA GLN A 74 1.98 -1.08 -5.80
C GLN A 74 1.85 0.10 -4.85
N LEU A 75 2.67 1.12 -5.07
CA LEU A 75 2.54 2.40 -4.36
C LEU A 75 1.81 3.40 -5.24
N PRO A 76 1.20 4.44 -4.63
CA PRO A 76 0.67 5.53 -5.41
C PRO A 76 1.78 6.35 -6.07
N LYS A 77 1.39 7.21 -7.02
CA LYS A 77 2.34 8.15 -7.65
C LYS A 77 2.95 9.09 -6.61
N THR A 78 4.05 9.73 -6.98
CA THR A 78 4.69 10.77 -6.17
C THR A 78 3.68 11.81 -5.66
N GLY A 79 3.74 12.12 -4.37
CA GLY A 79 2.80 13.03 -3.71
C GLY A 79 2.64 12.76 -2.21
N GLY A 80 1.88 13.63 -1.55
CA GLY A 80 1.50 13.48 -0.14
C GLY A 80 0.13 12.83 0.01
N TYR A 81 0.00 11.90 0.96
CA TYR A 81 -1.24 11.17 1.22
C TYR A 81 -1.48 11.09 2.73
N LEU A 82 -2.72 11.33 3.16
CA LEU A 82 -3.11 11.08 4.54
C LEU A 82 -3.18 9.58 4.80
N CYS A 83 -2.43 9.10 5.78
CA CYS A 83 -2.32 7.67 6.06
C CYS A 83 -2.46 7.37 7.55
N ASP A 84 -3.02 6.21 7.84
CA ASP A 84 -2.91 5.56 9.15
C ASP A 84 -1.64 4.70 9.14
N VAL A 85 -0.62 5.14 9.87
CA VAL A 85 0.69 4.48 9.93
C VAL A 85 0.85 3.76 11.27
N THR A 86 1.27 2.50 11.22
CA THR A 86 1.53 1.69 12.41
C THR A 86 3.01 1.31 12.51
N ILE A 87 3.66 1.67 13.62
CA ILE A 87 5.06 1.35 13.93
C ILE A 87 5.13 0.82 15.37
N SER A 88 5.69 -0.37 15.59
CA SER A 88 5.83 -0.95 16.94
C SER A 88 4.53 -0.94 17.77
N LYS A 89 3.40 -1.33 17.14
CA LYS A 89 2.04 -1.31 17.72
C LYS A 89 1.44 0.08 17.99
N GLN A 90 2.18 1.16 17.76
CA GLN A 90 1.64 2.52 17.84
C GLN A 90 1.07 2.91 16.49
N LYS A 91 -0.16 3.41 16.49
CA LYS A 91 -0.85 3.91 15.30
C LYS A 91 -0.92 5.43 15.35
N GLN A 92 -0.56 6.09 14.25
CA GLN A 92 -0.64 7.54 14.11
C GLN A 92 -1.21 7.89 12.74
N ARG A 93 -2.00 8.95 12.68
CA ARG A 93 -2.52 9.51 11.42
C ARG A 93 -1.65 10.69 11.01
N LEU A 94 -1.03 10.61 9.84
CA LEU A 94 -0.12 11.63 9.35
C LEU A 94 0.01 11.61 7.82
N THR A 95 0.52 12.70 7.27
CA THR A 95 0.84 12.77 5.84
C THR A 95 2.11 11.99 5.54
N VAL A 96 1.99 11.01 4.65
CA VAL A 96 3.08 10.21 4.12
C VAL A 96 3.42 10.72 2.71
N GLN A 97 4.71 10.97 2.46
CA GLN A 97 5.18 11.38 1.14
C GLN A 97 5.72 10.16 0.39
N VAL A 98 5.28 9.99 -0.85
CA VAL A 98 5.81 8.97 -1.77
C VAL A 98 6.69 9.65 -2.80
N HIS A 99 7.84 9.04 -3.07
CA HIS A 99 8.71 9.43 -4.17
C HIS A 99 8.96 8.22 -5.08
N GLN A 100 8.33 8.24 -6.25
CA GLN A 100 8.62 7.32 -7.34
C GLN A 100 9.78 7.89 -8.16
N PRO A 101 10.85 7.13 -8.41
CA PRO A 101 11.93 7.59 -9.27
C PRO A 101 11.48 7.64 -10.74
N GLU A 102 12.03 8.58 -11.50
CA GLU A 102 11.77 8.72 -12.95
C GLU A 102 12.38 7.57 -13.76
N THR A 103 13.41 6.91 -13.23
CA THR A 103 14.13 5.81 -13.88
C THR A 103 13.81 4.46 -13.25
N SER A 104 13.63 3.44 -14.09
CA SER A 104 13.26 2.07 -13.70
C SER A 104 14.29 1.33 -12.83
N GLN A 105 15.47 1.91 -12.60
CA GLN A 105 16.55 1.29 -11.82
C GLN A 105 16.41 1.52 -10.31
N SER A 106 15.70 2.59 -9.91
CA SER A 106 15.54 2.94 -8.50
C SER A 106 14.21 2.42 -7.94
N SER A 107 14.18 2.10 -6.65
CA SER A 107 12.95 1.71 -5.96
C SER A 107 12.26 2.93 -5.37
N ALA A 108 10.93 2.91 -5.34
CA ALA A 108 10.14 3.93 -4.67
C ALA A 108 10.56 4.08 -3.20
N VAL A 109 10.59 5.33 -2.72
CA VAL A 109 10.93 5.66 -1.33
C VAL A 109 9.74 6.35 -0.68
N ILE A 110 9.47 5.99 0.57
CA ILE A 110 8.41 6.58 1.37
C ILE A 110 9.03 7.41 2.49
N TYR A 111 8.53 8.61 2.72
CA TYR A 111 8.96 9.50 3.79
C TYR A 111 7.82 9.76 4.77
N LEU A 112 8.14 9.74 6.05
CA LEU A 112 7.19 10.06 7.12
C LEU A 112 7.83 10.79 8.27
N ASN A 113 7.03 11.51 9.04
CA ASN A 113 7.51 12.14 10.27
C ASN A 113 7.53 11.12 11.43
N ARG A 114 8.71 10.60 11.76
CA ARG A 114 8.90 9.66 12.88
C ARG A 114 8.62 10.29 14.26
N THR A 115 8.69 11.62 14.42
CA THR A 115 8.49 12.24 15.75
C THR A 115 7.07 12.09 16.28
N ALA A 116 6.11 11.74 15.41
CA ALA A 116 4.75 11.36 15.80
C ALA A 116 4.72 10.07 16.66
N PHE A 117 5.78 9.27 16.67
CA PHE A 117 5.87 8.00 17.40
C PHE A 117 6.84 8.12 18.58
N GLN A 118 6.38 7.78 19.78
CA GLN A 118 7.14 7.92 21.02
C GLN A 118 7.74 6.56 21.44
N HIS A 119 8.85 6.57 22.17
CA HIS A 119 9.44 5.35 22.76
C HIS A 119 9.69 4.18 21.77
N LEU A 120 10.01 4.48 20.50
CA LEU A 120 10.32 3.45 19.51
C LEU A 120 11.60 2.68 19.90
N PRO A 121 11.62 1.34 19.76
CA PRO A 121 12.79 0.54 20.09
C PRO A 121 13.99 0.91 19.22
N ARG A 122 15.18 0.87 19.82
CA ARG A 122 16.44 1.23 19.16
C ARG A 122 17.03 0.03 18.40
N ILE A 123 16.37 -0.38 17.32
CA ILE A 123 16.84 -1.44 16.42
C ILE A 123 17.10 -0.90 15.01
N ASN A 124 17.77 -1.68 14.16
CA ASN A 124 18.21 -1.25 12.83
C ASN A 124 17.07 -0.91 11.87
N SER A 125 15.97 -1.64 11.95
CA SER A 125 14.78 -1.38 11.14
C SER A 125 13.52 -1.74 11.91
N LEU A 126 12.50 -0.89 11.81
CA LEU A 126 11.18 -1.16 12.42
C LEU A 126 10.18 -1.54 11.33
N PRO A 127 9.40 -2.61 11.50
CA PRO A 127 8.30 -2.90 10.58
C PRO A 127 7.27 -1.78 10.63
N VAL A 128 6.79 -1.39 9.45
CA VAL A 128 5.77 -0.37 9.26
C VAL A 128 4.63 -0.94 8.45
N SER A 129 3.40 -0.69 8.89
CA SER A 129 2.20 -0.82 8.06
C SER A 129 1.64 0.57 7.77
N ILE A 130 1.18 0.79 6.54
CA ILE A 130 0.63 2.06 6.06
C ILE A 130 -0.70 1.76 5.40
N LYS A 131 -1.79 2.26 5.98
CA LYS A 131 -3.13 2.27 5.38
C LYS A 131 -3.37 3.62 4.71
N TRP A 132 -3.58 3.60 3.40
CA TRP A 132 -3.78 4.77 2.58
C TRP A 132 -5.25 5.20 2.68
N LEU A 133 -5.49 6.37 3.24
CA LEU A 133 -6.86 6.84 3.48
C LEU A 133 -7.42 7.54 2.24
N SER A 134 -8.74 7.50 2.13
CA SER A 134 -9.51 8.35 1.24
C SER A 134 -9.68 9.72 1.90
N GLU A 135 -9.44 10.79 1.14
CA GLU A 135 -9.91 12.12 1.50
C GLU A 135 -11.45 12.19 1.48
#